data_AF-A0A0F9DP25-F1
#
_entry.id   AF-A0A0F9DP25-F1
#
_cell.length_a   1.000
_cell.length_b   1.000
_cell.length_c   1.000
_cell.angle_alpha   90.00
_cell.angle_beta   90.00
_cell.angle_gamma   90.00
#
_symmetry.space_group_name_H-M   'P 1'
#
loop_
_entity.id
_entity.type
_entity.pdbx_description
1 polymer ?
#
loop_
_entity_poly.entity_id
_entity_poly.type
_entity_poly.pdbx_seq_one_letter_code
_entity_poly.pdbx_strand_id
1 'polypeptide(L)'
;NEIWTPTSDMESLAEDFRKETEAMLKKVALENGCDVDELKFSVNGLGVVNIQRMTPFEMVEREEDRRKQKLRAAILERKKRG
;
A
#
# COMPACT_ATOMS: atom_id res chain seq x y z
N ASN A 1 31.69 -21.42 -2.89
CA ASN A 1 30.99 -20.99 -4.12
C ASN A 1 29.56 -20.67 -3.77
N GLU A 2 29.30 -19.44 -3.37
CA GLU A 2 27.92 -18.93 -3.30
C GLU A 2 27.43 -18.75 -4.74
N ILE A 3 26.33 -19.44 -5.06
CA ILE A 3 25.68 -19.33 -6.35
C ILE A 3 24.94 -17.99 -6.33
N TRP A 4 25.41 -17.00 -7.09
CA TRP A 4 24.67 -15.76 -7.29
C TRP A 4 23.35 -16.08 -7.99
N THR A 5 22.23 -15.87 -7.30
CA THR A 5 20.89 -16.04 -7.88
C THR A 5 20.21 -14.68 -7.97
N PRO A 6 19.83 -14.22 -9.17
CA PRO A 6 19.26 -12.88 -9.40
C PRO A 6 17.95 -12.59 -8.65
N THR A 7 17.32 -13.61 -8.07
CA THR A 7 16.11 -13.48 -7.25
C THR A 7 16.35 -12.79 -5.92
N SER A 8 17.51 -13.00 -5.27
CA SER A 8 17.78 -12.44 -3.93
C SER A 8 18.00 -10.93 -3.97
N ASP A 9 18.64 -10.44 -5.03
CA ASP A 9 18.95 -9.01 -5.18
C ASP A 9 17.70 -8.20 -5.55
N MET A 10 16.80 -8.77 -6.35
CA MET A 10 15.50 -8.14 -6.67
C MET A 10 14.58 -8.05 -5.45
N GLU A 11 14.56 -9.08 -4.61
CA GLU A 11 13.76 -9.05 -3.38
C GLU A 11 14.27 -7.99 -2.40
N SER A 12 15.59 -7.88 -2.26
CA SER A 12 16.23 -6.82 -1.47
C SER A 12 15.88 -5.43 -1.99
N LEU A 13 16.01 -5.21 -3.30
CA LEU A 13 15.67 -3.92 -3.92
C LEU A 13 14.19 -3.56 -3.73
N ALA A 14 13.30 -4.54 -3.86
CA ALA A 14 11.87 -4.33 -3.63
C ALA A 14 11.58 -3.99 -2.16
N GLU A 15 12.32 -4.57 -1.22
CA GLU A 15 12.19 -4.24 0.20
C GLU A 15 12.66 -2.81 0.50
N ASP A 16 13.82 -2.43 -0.03
CA ASP A 16 14.37 -1.08 0.16
C ASP A 16 13.43 -0.03 -0.44
N PHE A 17 12.89 -0.28 -1.64
CA PHE A 17 11.91 0.60 -2.27
C PHE A 17 10.62 0.72 -1.43
N ARG A 18 10.13 -0.37 -0.82
CA ARG A 18 8.97 -0.32 0.09
C ARG A 18 9.25 0.55 1.31
N LYS A 19 10.42 0.39 1.94
CA LYS A 19 10.82 1.17 3.11
C LYS A 19 10.93 2.65 2.78
N GLU A 20 11.54 2.99 1.65
CA GLU A 20 11.69 4.37 1.19
C GLU A 20 10.33 5.01 0.89
N THR A 21 9.45 4.28 0.19
CA THR A 21 8.08 4.74 -0.10
C THR A 21 7.29 4.98 1.19
N GLU A 22 7.39 4.08 2.17
CA GLU A 22 6.73 4.22 3.47
C GLU A 22 7.25 5.45 4.25
N ALA A 23 8.56 5.67 4.26
CA ALA A 23 9.16 6.85 4.87
C ALA A 23 8.69 8.14 4.18
N MET A 24 8.58 8.14 2.84
CA MET A 24 8.09 9.27 2.06
C MET A 24 6.62 9.58 2.40
N LEU A 25 5.76 8.56 2.48
CA LEU A 25 4.37 8.72 2.87
C LEU A 25 4.22 9.32 4.27
N LYS A 26 4.98 8.82 5.26
CA LYS A 26 4.98 9.35 6.63
C LYS A 26 5.41 10.82 6.68
N LYS A 27 6.45 11.17 5.91
CA LYS A 27 6.93 12.55 5.81
C LYS A 27 5.85 13.48 5.22
N VAL A 28 5.25 13.08 4.09
CA VAL A 28 4.19 13.87 3.44
C VAL A 28 2.98 14.02 4.35
N ALA A 29 2.60 12.95 5.06
CA ALA A 29 1.50 12.97 6.03
C ALA A 29 1.75 14.00 7.14
N LEU A 30 2.96 13.99 7.71
CA LEU A 30 3.39 14.96 8.72
C LEU A 30 3.38 16.40 8.19
N GLU A 31 3.93 16.63 7.00
CA GLU A 31 3.98 17.96 6.37
C GLU A 31 2.58 18.53 6.06
N ASN A 32 1.62 17.65 5.75
CA ASN A 32 0.24 18.03 5.45
C ASN A 32 -0.70 17.98 6.67
N GLY A 33 -0.20 17.59 7.84
CA GLY A 33 -0.99 17.45 9.06
C GLY A 33 -2.15 16.45 8.93
N CYS A 34 -1.93 15.34 8.22
CA CYS A 34 -2.93 14.30 7.97
C CYS A 34 -2.38 12.91 8.33
N ASP A 35 -3.26 11.91 8.40
CA ASP A 35 -2.84 10.52 8.55
C ASP A 35 -2.32 9.95 7.23
N VAL A 36 -1.42 8.97 7.29
CA VAL A 36 -0.94 8.23 6.10
C VAL A 36 -2.10 7.55 5.37
N ASP A 37 -3.12 7.10 6.10
CA ASP A 37 -4.33 6.48 5.53
C ASP A 37 -5.17 7.46 4.69
N GLU A 38 -4.95 8.78 4.83
CA GLU A 38 -5.58 9.82 4.02
C GLU A 38 -4.81 10.10 2.72
N LEU A 39 -3.68 9.44 2.47
CA LEU A 39 -2.88 9.60 1.26
C LEU A 39 -3.17 8.50 0.23
N LYS A 40 -3.24 8.89 -1.05
CA LYS A 40 -3.04 8.00 -2.21
C LYS A 40 -1.62 8.18 -2.73
N PHE A 41 -1.05 7.09 -3.20
CA PHE A 41 0.16 7.15 -4.00
C PHE A 41 0.08 6.25 -5.22
N SER A 42 0.88 6.58 -6.23
CA SER A 42 1.08 5.77 -7.43
C SER A 42 2.54 5.82 -7.81
N VAL A 43 3.06 4.70 -8.33
CA VAL A 43 4.42 4.61 -8.86
C VAL A 43 4.32 4.44 -10.38
N ASN A 44 5.01 5.26 -11.15
CA ASN A 44 5.04 5.12 -12.60
C ASN A 44 6.15 4.13 -13.05
N GLY A 45 6.21 3.84 -14.36
CA GLY A 45 7.22 2.92 -14.92
C GLY A 45 8.68 3.38 -14.80
N LEU A 46 8.92 4.62 -14.34
CA LEU A 46 10.24 5.18 -14.05
C LEU A 46 10.60 5.12 -12.56
N GLY A 47 9.73 4.56 -11.72
CA GLY A 47 9.93 4.52 -10.26
C GLY A 47 9.59 5.84 -9.55
N VAL A 48 8.97 6.80 -10.23
CA VAL A 48 8.57 8.07 -9.60
C VAL A 48 7.30 7.84 -8.77
N VAL A 49 7.37 8.18 -7.49
CA VAL A 49 6.26 8.12 -6.54
C VAL A 49 5.51 9.45 -6.56
N ASN A 50 4.23 9.41 -6.96
CA ASN A 50 3.32 10.55 -6.82
C ASN A 50 2.46 10.33 -5.59
N ILE A 51 2.46 11.28 -4.65
CA ILE A 51 1.68 11.22 -3.41
C ILE A 51 0.71 12.40 -3.40
N GLN A 52 -0.55 12.12 -3.08
CA GLN A 52 -1.60 13.14 -2.96
C GLN A 52 -2.53 12.79 -1.81
N ARG A 53 -3.13 13.81 -1.19
CA ARG A 53 -4.22 13.59 -0.25
C ARG A 53 -5.47 13.13 -1.00
N MET A 54 -6.21 12.22 -0.38
CA MET A 54 -7.53 11.83 -0.85
C MET A 54 -8.51 12.96 -0.70
N THR A 55 -9.39 13.08 -1.68
CA THR A 55 -10.60 13.87 -1.53
C THR A 55 -11.55 13.19 -0.52
N PRO A 56 -12.45 13.94 0.13
CA PRO A 56 -13.46 13.35 1.01
C PRO A 56 -14.29 12.26 0.35
N PHE A 57 -14.59 12.41 -0.94
CA PHE A 57 -15.32 11.41 -1.73
C PHE A 57 -14.52 10.09 -1.84
N GLU A 58 -13.23 10.16 -2.18
CA GLU A 58 -12.35 8.99 -2.26
C GLU A 58 -12.20 8.28 -0.90
N MET A 59 -12.19 9.02 0.20
CA MET A 59 -12.15 8.42 1.54
C MET A 59 -13.42 7.60 1.86
N VAL A 60 -14.59 8.10 1.45
CA VAL A 60 -15.86 7.39 1.61
C VAL A 60 -15.86 6.12 0.77
N GLU A 61 -15.48 6.20 -0.51
CA GLU A 61 -15.39 5.02 -1.39
C GLU A 61 -14.43 3.96 -0.83
N ARG A 62 -13.26 4.38 -0.35
CA ARG A 62 -12.28 3.48 0.29
C ARG A 62 -12.87 2.76 1.50
N GLU A 63 -13.64 3.46 2.34
CA GLU A 63 -14.29 2.85 3.50
C GLU A 63 -15.39 1.86 3.10
N GLU A 64 -16.20 2.18 2.10
CA GLU A 64 -17.19 1.25 1.56
C GLU A 64 -16.55 -0.03 1.00
N ASP A 65 -15.45 0.12 0.27
CA ASP A 65 -14.71 -1.01 -0.28
C ASP A 65 -14.09 -1.85 0.82
N ARG A 66 -13.56 -1.23 1.88
CA ARG A 66 -13.09 -1.94 3.08
C ARG A 66 -14.22 -2.75 3.73
N ARG A 67 -15.43 -2.19 3.82
CA ARG A 67 -16.61 -2.91 4.34
C ARG A 67 -17.01 -4.09 3.46
N LYS A 68 -17.05 -3.89 2.13
CA LYS A 68 -17.33 -4.96 1.16
C LYS A 68 -16.30 -6.08 1.26
N GLN A 69 -15.02 -5.75 1.38
CA GLN A 69 -13.94 -6.73 1.54
C GLN A 69 -14.07 -7.52 2.84
N LYS A 70 -14.35 -6.86 3.98
CA LYS A 70 -14.60 -7.53 5.26
C LYS A 70 -15.79 -8.50 5.17
N LEU A 71 -16.88 -8.09 4.52
CA LEU A 71 -18.04 -8.96 4.31
C LEU A 71 -17.68 -10.18 3.45
N ARG A 72 -16.96 -9.98 2.34
CA ARG A 72 -16.51 -11.08 1.47
C ARG A 72 -15.63 -12.07 2.23
N ALA A 73 -14.67 -11.57 3.01
CA ALA A 73 -13.81 -12.40 3.84
C ALA A 73 -14.62 -13.22 4.87
N ALA A 74 -15.59 -12.60 5.55
CA ALA A 74 -16.44 -13.30 6.51
C ALA A 74 -17.29 -14.41 5.87
N ILE A 75 -17.81 -14.20 4.66
CA ILE A 75 -18.56 -15.23 3.91
C ILE A 75 -17.64 -16.40 3.54
N LEU A 76 -16.43 -16.10 3.04
CA LEU A 76 -15.44 -17.12 2.70
C LEU A 76 -15.05 -17.97 3.92
N GLU A 77 -14.82 -17.34 5.07
CA GLU A 77 -14.49 -18.05 6.30
C GLU A 77 -15.64 -18.92 6.82
N ARG A 78 -16.90 -18.48 6.65
CA ARG A 78 -18.06 -19.34 6.95
C ARG A 78 -18.12 -20.56 6.05
N LYS A 79 -17.84 -20.41 4.74
CA LYS A 79 -17.82 -21.54 3.79
C LYS A 79 -16.69 -22.54 4.05
N LYS A 80 -15.57 -22.13 4.63
CA LYS A 80 -14.47 -23.05 4.98
C LYS A 80 -14.76 -23.90 6.22
N ARG A 81 -15.67 -23.44 7.09
CA ARG A 81 -15.97 -24.06 8.39
C ARG A 81 -17.19 -24.99 8.37
N GLY A 82 -17.95 -25.00 7.28
CA GLY A 82 -19.09 -25.91 7.06
C GLY A 82 -18.79 -26.85 5.91
#